data_AF-X0QG39-F1
#
_entry.id   AF-X0QG39-F1
#
_cell.length_a   1.000
_cell.length_b   1.000
_cell.length_c   1.000
_cell.angle_alpha   90.00
_cell.angle_beta   90.00
_cell.angle_gamma   90.00
#
_symmetry.space_group_name_H-M   'P 1'
#
loop_
_entity.id
_entity.type
_entity.pdbx_description
1 polymer ?
#
loop_
_entity_poly.entity_id
_entity_poly.type
_entity_poly.pdbx_seq_one_letter_code
_entity_poly.pdbx_strand_id
1 'polypeptide(L)'
;MKIKKRLFEIFGPVLCAALLMVVVFLSPIWIKFSYVSPTAQKNAAASLSPLVLKGQLLKRRALANKYVPFFGSSEWSRFDPFHPSVLAAKYHRSYRPFLLGARGSQSLTQFFVMQSINQQLKNKKAIFFVSPQWFVPKGEDPNAFSFYYSPLQTTTWIQSEKGTKMDRYAAYRLLQMPSGDSDKVISAALARIAAGLKPTEFQRFYVDYRHRYY
;
A
#
# COMPACT_ATOMS: atom_id res chain seq x y z
N MET A 1 17.40 -18.03 -56.87
CA MET A 1 16.82 -17.92 -55.51
C MET A 1 15.30 -17.77 -55.62
N LYS A 2 14.51 -18.59 -54.91
CA LYS A 2 13.04 -18.53 -54.96
C LYS A 2 12.54 -17.19 -54.38
N ILE A 3 11.67 -16.49 -55.10
CA ILE A 3 11.10 -15.16 -54.76
C ILE A 3 10.62 -15.04 -53.30
N LYS A 4 10.06 -16.12 -52.75
CA LYS A 4 9.63 -16.20 -51.33
C LYS A 4 10.76 -15.92 -50.32
N LYS A 5 12.00 -16.32 -50.64
CA LYS A 5 13.18 -16.15 -49.77
C LYS A 5 13.60 -14.67 -49.73
N ARG A 6 13.57 -13.99 -50.88
CA ARG A 6 13.90 -12.56 -51.01
C ARG A 6 12.84 -11.66 -50.35
N LEU A 7 11.57 -12.04 -50.44
CA LEU A 7 10.48 -11.32 -49.76
C LEU A 7 10.60 -11.41 -48.23
N PHE A 8 10.97 -12.59 -47.71
CA PHE A 8 11.16 -12.80 -46.27
C PHE A 8 12.39 -12.06 -45.74
N GLU A 9 13.49 -11.96 -46.51
CA GLU A 9 14.68 -11.18 -46.12
C GLU A 9 14.39 -9.67 -46.02
N ILE A 10 13.42 -9.16 -46.78
CA ILE A 10 13.05 -7.73 -46.77
C ILE A 10 11.99 -7.43 -45.69
N PHE A 11 10.91 -8.20 -45.63
CA PHE A 11 9.78 -7.92 -44.72
C PHE A 11 9.87 -8.65 -43.38
N GLY A 12 10.63 -9.73 -43.29
CA GLY A 12 10.82 -10.50 -42.06
C GLY A 12 11.38 -9.66 -40.91
N PRO A 13 12.45 -8.87 -41.12
CA PRO A 13 12.98 -7.97 -40.08
C PRO A 13 11.95 -6.93 -39.61
N VAL A 14 11.15 -6.37 -40.53
CA VAL A 14 10.12 -5.37 -40.23
C VAL A 14 8.98 -5.98 -39.40
N LEU A 15 8.51 -7.18 -39.79
CA LEU A 15 7.48 -7.90 -39.03
C LEU A 15 7.97 -8.32 -37.64
N CYS A 16 9.22 -8.79 -37.53
CA CYS A 16 9.85 -9.08 -36.24
C CYS A 16 9.94 -7.83 -35.35
N ALA A 17 10.36 -6.69 -35.90
CA ALA A 17 10.44 -5.43 -35.15
C ALA A 17 9.06 -4.97 -34.66
N ALA A 18 8.02 -5.07 -35.50
CA ALA A 18 6.65 -4.74 -35.10
C ALA A 18 6.14 -5.65 -33.98
N LEU A 19 6.42 -6.95 -34.05
CA LEU A 19 6.03 -7.92 -33.03
C LEU A 19 6.79 -7.67 -31.71
N LEU A 20 8.10 -7.41 -31.76
CA LEU A 20 8.89 -7.04 -30.59
C LEU A 20 8.38 -5.75 -29.94
N MET A 21 8.00 -4.74 -30.75
CA MET A 21 7.41 -3.52 -30.25
C MET A 21 6.10 -3.80 -29.51
N VAL A 22 5.18 -4.58 -30.07
CA VAL A 22 3.95 -5.00 -29.38
C VAL A 22 4.27 -5.73 -28.07
N VAL A 23 5.26 -6.61 -28.07
CA VAL A 23 5.68 -7.32 -26.85
C VAL A 23 6.21 -6.36 -25.77
N VAL A 24 7.00 -5.36 -26.16
CA VAL A 24 7.53 -4.34 -25.24
C VAL A 24 6.39 -3.44 -24.73
N PHE A 25 5.44 -3.04 -25.57
CA PHE A 25 4.31 -2.22 -25.15
C PHE A 25 3.33 -2.98 -24.23
N LEU A 26 3.14 -4.28 -24.46
CA LEU A 26 2.34 -5.14 -23.59
C LEU A 26 3.14 -5.68 -22.38
N SER A 27 4.46 -5.42 -22.32
CA SER A 27 5.34 -5.81 -21.22
C SER A 27 4.86 -5.44 -19.82
N PRO A 28 4.27 -4.25 -19.58
CA PRO A 28 3.78 -3.88 -18.25
C PRO A 28 2.57 -4.71 -17.80
N ILE A 29 1.86 -5.37 -18.72
CA ILE A 29 0.66 -6.16 -18.42
C ILE A 29 1.05 -7.53 -17.86
N TRP A 30 2.12 -8.14 -18.39
CA TRP A 30 2.54 -9.50 -18.04
C TRP A 30 3.83 -9.59 -17.22
N ILE A 31 4.74 -8.60 -17.27
CA ILE A 31 5.96 -8.57 -16.44
C ILE A 31 5.64 -7.86 -15.12
N LYS A 32 5.50 -8.64 -14.05
CA LYS A 32 5.41 -8.11 -12.69
C LYS A 32 6.81 -7.99 -12.08
N PHE A 33 7.43 -6.81 -12.19
CA PHE A 33 8.67 -6.52 -11.46
C PHE A 33 8.37 -6.43 -9.96
N SER A 34 8.83 -7.44 -9.24
CA SER A 34 8.43 -7.68 -7.85
C SER A 34 9.63 -7.86 -6.93
N TYR A 35 10.84 -7.80 -7.49
CA TYR A 35 12.09 -7.90 -6.76
C TYR A 35 12.36 -6.61 -5.98
N VAL A 36 12.76 -6.77 -4.72
CA VAL A 36 13.17 -5.67 -3.84
C VAL A 36 14.45 -6.11 -3.14
N SER A 37 15.53 -5.35 -3.33
CA SER A 37 16.84 -5.68 -2.75
C SER A 37 16.80 -5.66 -1.21
N PRO A 38 17.61 -6.49 -0.53
CA PRO A 38 17.71 -6.46 0.93
C PRO A 38 18.09 -5.08 1.47
N THR A 39 18.95 -4.34 0.76
CA THR A 39 19.33 -2.97 1.12
C THR A 39 18.14 -2.02 1.04
N ALA A 40 17.31 -2.11 0.00
CA ALA A 40 16.09 -1.30 -0.09
C ALA A 40 15.12 -1.60 1.04
N GLN A 41 14.94 -2.88 1.41
CA GLN A 41 14.10 -3.27 2.57
C GLN A 41 14.66 -2.69 3.87
N LYS A 42 15.98 -2.79 4.09
CA LYS A 42 16.65 -2.27 5.29
C LYS A 42 16.49 -0.74 5.41
N ASN A 43 16.70 -0.02 4.32
CA ASN A 43 16.56 1.44 4.29
C ASN A 43 15.10 1.84 4.52
N ALA A 44 14.15 1.17 3.84
CA ALA A 44 12.73 1.42 4.01
C ALA A 44 12.25 1.21 5.44
N ALA A 45 12.73 0.14 6.11
CA ALA A 45 12.33 -0.25 7.45
C ALA A 45 12.63 0.80 8.53
N ALA A 46 13.64 1.65 8.34
CA ALA A 46 14.02 2.72 9.27
C ALA A 46 13.72 4.14 8.72
N SER A 47 13.16 4.25 7.51
CA SER A 47 13.02 5.54 6.80
C SER A 47 11.94 6.47 7.35
N LEU A 48 10.87 5.91 7.95
CA LEU A 48 9.63 6.64 8.28
C LEU A 48 9.04 7.42 7.09
N SER A 49 9.38 7.01 5.86
CA SER A 49 9.02 7.73 4.64
C SER A 49 7.52 7.63 4.36
N PRO A 50 6.82 8.74 4.09
CA PRO A 50 5.41 8.73 3.68
C PRO A 50 5.16 7.84 2.45
N LEU A 51 6.12 7.76 1.53
CA LEU A 51 6.02 6.90 0.34
C LEU A 51 6.00 5.41 0.72
N VAL A 52 6.81 5.01 1.70
CA VAL A 52 6.82 3.62 2.21
C VAL A 52 5.52 3.33 2.97
N LEU A 53 5.02 4.28 3.76
CA LEU A 53 3.73 4.15 4.44
C LEU A 53 2.57 4.00 3.45
N LYS A 54 2.52 4.83 2.40
CA LYS A 54 1.46 4.83 1.37
C LYS A 54 1.51 3.63 0.43
N GLY A 55 2.72 3.20 0.06
CA GLY A 55 2.94 2.09 -0.87
C GLY A 55 2.63 0.73 -0.27
N GLN A 56 2.83 -0.35 -1.04
CA GLN A 56 2.60 -1.73 -0.57
C GLN A 56 3.81 -2.65 -0.76
N LEU A 57 4.57 -2.48 -1.86
CA LEU A 57 5.59 -3.44 -2.28
C LEU A 57 6.69 -3.65 -1.23
N LEU A 58 7.31 -2.56 -0.75
CA LEU A 58 8.38 -2.63 0.25
C LEU A 58 7.92 -3.27 1.56
N LYS A 59 6.74 -2.87 2.07
CA LYS A 59 6.16 -3.43 3.30
C LYS A 59 5.88 -4.92 3.14
N ARG A 60 5.18 -5.33 2.06
CA ARG A 60 4.86 -6.74 1.81
C ARG A 60 6.11 -7.60 1.71
N ARG A 61 7.15 -7.12 1.01
CA ARG A 61 8.41 -7.85 0.85
C ARG A 61 9.21 -7.94 2.14
N ALA A 62 9.28 -6.86 2.92
CA ALA A 62 9.96 -6.89 4.20
C ALA A 62 9.24 -7.81 5.21
N LEU A 63 7.93 -7.68 5.35
CA LEU A 63 7.14 -8.45 6.32
C LEU A 63 6.99 -9.94 5.95
N ALA A 64 7.23 -10.31 4.70
CA ALA A 64 7.39 -11.72 4.31
C ALA A 64 8.71 -12.33 4.82
N ASN A 65 9.69 -11.50 5.20
CA ASN A 65 10.98 -11.91 5.74
C ASN A 65 11.02 -11.75 7.28
N LYS A 66 12.20 -11.43 7.84
CA LYS A 66 12.45 -11.31 9.29
C LYS A 66 11.99 -9.97 9.90
N TYR A 67 11.15 -9.21 9.21
CA TYR A 67 10.69 -7.91 9.70
C TYR A 67 9.39 -8.02 10.49
N VAL A 68 9.32 -7.27 11.58
CA VAL A 68 8.13 -7.14 12.43
C VAL A 68 7.60 -5.71 12.26
N PRO A 69 6.29 -5.51 12.02
CA PRO A 69 5.73 -4.18 11.87
C PRO A 69 5.61 -3.49 13.23
N PHE A 70 6.10 -2.25 13.29
CA PHE A 70 6.05 -1.37 14.47
C PHE A 70 5.16 -0.18 14.13
N PHE A 71 3.89 -0.28 14.47
CA PHE A 71 2.89 0.77 14.25
C PHE A 71 3.00 1.85 15.33
N GLY A 72 2.94 3.13 14.93
CA GLY A 72 3.02 4.26 15.86
C GLY A 72 2.94 5.59 15.14
N SER A 73 3.58 6.63 15.66
CA SER A 73 3.61 7.97 15.06
C SER A 73 5.04 8.52 15.05
N SER A 74 5.27 9.72 15.61
CA SER A 74 6.59 10.34 15.74
C SER A 74 7.53 9.67 16.74
N GLU A 75 7.05 8.74 17.56
CA GLU A 75 7.88 8.05 18.55
C GLU A 75 9.07 7.34 17.88
N TRP A 76 8.87 6.81 16.68
CA TRP A 76 9.89 6.10 15.91
C TRP A 76 10.99 6.98 15.32
N SER A 77 10.80 8.31 15.26
CA SER A 77 11.82 9.22 14.72
C SER A 77 12.90 9.58 15.73
N ARG A 78 12.71 9.22 17.00
CA ARG A 78 13.68 9.48 18.07
C ARG A 78 14.70 8.35 18.10
N PHE A 79 15.72 8.45 17.26
CA PHE A 79 16.82 7.48 17.26
C PHE A 79 17.82 7.80 18.37
N ASP A 80 18.06 6.80 19.20
CA ASP A 80 19.06 6.79 20.26
C ASP A 80 19.63 5.36 20.40
N PRO A 81 20.69 5.13 21.20
CA PRO A 81 21.29 3.81 21.38
C PRO A 81 20.31 2.71 21.86
N PHE A 82 19.20 3.09 22.48
CA PHE A 82 18.17 2.19 23.01
C PHE A 82 16.98 2.02 22.06
N HIS A 83 16.95 2.74 20.93
CA HIS A 83 15.89 2.61 19.94
C HIS A 83 15.78 1.16 19.43
N PRO A 84 14.56 0.59 19.27
CA PRO A 84 14.39 -0.83 18.91
C PRO A 84 15.14 -1.26 17.64
N SER A 85 15.22 -0.38 16.64
CA SER A 85 15.97 -0.66 15.40
C SER A 85 17.47 -0.73 15.63
N VAL A 86 18.01 0.11 16.52
CA VAL A 86 19.43 0.13 16.88
C VAL A 86 19.77 -1.12 17.67
N LEU A 87 19.00 -1.44 18.71
CA LEU A 87 19.19 -2.65 19.51
C LEU A 87 19.08 -3.93 18.66
N ALA A 88 18.07 -4.03 17.79
CA ALA A 88 17.90 -5.19 16.93
C ALA A 88 19.07 -5.39 15.96
N ALA A 89 19.63 -4.29 15.44
CA ALA A 89 20.80 -4.31 14.56
C ALA A 89 22.09 -4.65 15.33
N LYS A 90 22.37 -3.94 16.43
CA LYS A 90 23.60 -4.08 17.24
C LYS A 90 23.76 -5.47 17.85
N TYR A 91 22.67 -6.05 18.34
CA TYR A 91 22.67 -7.36 19.00
C TYR A 91 22.22 -8.50 18.07
N HIS A 92 22.21 -8.27 16.75
CA HIS A 92 21.89 -9.29 15.74
C HIS A 92 20.63 -10.12 16.04
N ARG A 93 19.56 -9.47 16.53
CA ARG A 93 18.32 -10.18 16.91
C ARG A 93 17.75 -10.96 15.72
N SER A 94 16.94 -11.98 16.02
CA SER A 94 16.27 -12.80 15.00
C SER A 94 15.22 -12.04 14.18
N TYR A 95 14.87 -10.82 14.58
CA TYR A 95 13.94 -9.93 13.89
C TYR A 95 14.55 -8.55 13.63
N ARG A 96 13.90 -7.78 12.74
CA ARG A 96 14.16 -6.35 12.54
C ARG A 96 12.85 -5.56 12.62
N PRO A 97 12.80 -4.43 13.34
CA PRO A 97 11.66 -3.54 13.26
C PRO A 97 11.47 -3.00 11.84
N PHE A 98 10.22 -2.91 11.40
CA PHE A 98 9.80 -2.13 10.24
C PHE A 98 8.88 -1.04 10.75
N LEU A 99 9.41 0.18 10.83
CA LEU A 99 8.73 1.31 11.46
C LEU A 99 7.62 1.82 10.53
N LEU A 100 6.38 1.67 10.99
CA LEU A 100 5.15 2.06 10.30
C LEU A 100 4.46 3.14 11.11
N GLY A 101 4.99 4.35 11.04
CA GLY A 101 4.46 5.50 11.74
C GLY A 101 5.30 6.71 11.47
N ALA A 102 4.65 7.85 11.36
CA ALA A 102 5.29 9.14 11.25
C ALA A 102 4.42 10.20 11.94
N ARG A 103 4.97 11.38 12.18
CA ARG A 103 4.28 12.46 12.91
C ARG A 103 2.87 12.67 12.36
N GLY A 104 1.88 12.57 13.25
CA GLY A 104 0.47 12.81 12.92
C GLY A 104 -0.29 11.58 12.44
N SER A 105 0.38 10.46 12.12
CA SER A 105 -0.32 9.20 11.90
C SER A 105 -0.91 8.67 13.20
N GLN A 106 -2.20 8.33 13.17
CA GLN A 106 -2.93 7.70 14.28
C GLN A 106 -3.70 6.47 13.79
N SER A 107 -4.66 5.98 14.59
CA SER A 107 -5.34 4.71 14.37
C SER A 107 -6.04 4.58 13.00
N LEU A 108 -6.65 5.64 12.45
CA LEU A 108 -7.32 5.54 11.14
C LEU A 108 -6.28 5.44 10.01
N THR A 109 -5.21 6.24 10.07
CA THR A 109 -4.06 6.07 9.17
C THR A 109 -3.51 4.64 9.25
N GLN A 110 -3.28 4.12 10.45
CA GLN A 110 -2.73 2.77 10.62
C GLN A 110 -3.69 1.67 10.15
N PHE A 111 -4.99 1.85 10.30
CA PHE A 111 -5.99 0.95 9.75
C PHE A 111 -5.82 0.76 8.24
N PHE A 112 -5.73 1.86 7.47
CA PHE A 112 -5.55 1.78 6.02
C PHE A 112 -4.17 1.23 5.62
N VAL A 113 -3.12 1.58 6.37
CA VAL A 113 -1.79 0.98 6.19
C VAL A 113 -1.86 -0.54 6.32
N MET A 114 -2.58 -1.06 7.33
CA MET A 114 -2.76 -2.50 7.54
C MET A 114 -3.53 -3.18 6.40
N GLN A 115 -4.50 -2.51 5.76
CA GLN A 115 -5.27 -3.11 4.66
C GLN A 115 -4.38 -3.55 3.48
N SER A 116 -3.26 -2.84 3.26
CA SER A 116 -2.27 -3.22 2.24
C SER A 116 -1.38 -4.41 2.62
N ILE A 117 -1.38 -4.86 3.88
CA ILE A 117 -0.48 -5.90 4.41
C ILE A 117 -1.19 -6.98 5.24
N ASN A 118 -2.53 -7.07 5.19
CA ASN A 118 -3.32 -8.02 5.99
C ASN A 118 -2.80 -9.47 5.90
N GLN A 119 -2.41 -9.92 4.71
CA GLN A 119 -1.87 -11.27 4.52
C GLN A 119 -0.54 -11.48 5.25
N GLN A 120 0.33 -10.47 5.27
CA GLN A 120 1.60 -10.49 6.00
C GLN A 120 1.41 -10.34 7.51
N LEU A 121 0.26 -9.88 7.98
CA LEU A 121 -0.06 -9.79 9.41
C LEU A 121 -0.68 -11.07 9.97
N LYS A 122 -1.25 -11.93 9.12
CA LYS A 122 -1.91 -13.18 9.55
C LYS A 122 -0.93 -14.07 10.30
N ASN A 123 -1.27 -14.42 11.54
CA ASN A 123 -0.46 -15.27 12.43
C ASN A 123 0.96 -14.72 12.68
N LYS A 124 1.17 -13.40 12.57
CA LYS A 124 2.45 -12.74 12.87
C LYS A 124 2.31 -11.85 14.10
N LYS A 125 3.46 -11.55 14.72
CA LYS A 125 3.55 -10.56 15.80
C LYS A 125 3.61 -9.15 15.20
N ALA A 126 3.04 -8.18 15.90
CA ALA A 126 3.14 -6.77 15.61
C ALA A 126 3.35 -6.00 16.91
N ILE A 127 3.93 -4.81 16.81
CA ILE A 127 4.01 -3.85 17.91
C ILE A 127 3.17 -2.65 17.52
N PHE A 128 2.32 -2.19 18.43
CA PHE A 128 1.46 -1.04 18.22
C PHE A 128 1.63 -0.09 19.40
N PHE A 129 2.22 1.08 19.13
CA PHE A 129 2.32 2.15 20.10
C PHE A 129 0.96 2.87 20.17
N VAL A 130 0.42 3.06 21.37
CA VAL A 130 -0.83 3.80 21.58
C VAL A 130 -0.50 5.04 22.41
N SER A 131 -0.56 6.21 21.77
CA SER A 131 -0.26 7.48 22.42
C SER A 131 -1.54 8.09 22.99
N PRO A 132 -1.63 8.40 24.31
CA PRO A 132 -2.81 9.05 24.87
C PRO A 132 -3.19 10.37 24.17
N GLN A 133 -2.20 11.08 23.63
CA GLN A 133 -2.40 12.35 22.90
C GLN A 133 -3.21 12.19 21.61
N TRP A 134 -3.44 10.97 21.12
CA TRP A 134 -4.29 10.72 19.95
C TRP A 134 -5.78 10.86 20.28
N PHE A 135 -6.17 10.72 21.55
CA PHE A 135 -7.55 10.64 22.00
C PHE A 135 -8.12 12.01 22.39
N VAL A 136 -7.91 13.01 21.55
CA VAL A 136 -8.53 14.33 21.69
C VAL A 136 -9.98 14.31 21.19
N PRO A 137 -10.88 15.18 21.67
CA PRO A 137 -12.30 15.14 21.30
C PRO A 137 -12.59 15.20 19.79
N LYS A 138 -11.76 15.91 19.03
CA LYS A 138 -11.89 16.03 17.57
C LYS A 138 -11.28 14.84 16.79
N GLY A 139 -10.53 13.96 17.46
CA GLY A 139 -9.81 12.84 16.87
C GLY A 139 -8.60 13.27 16.02
N GLU A 140 -8.23 12.39 15.07
CA GLU A 140 -7.10 12.60 14.16
C GLU A 140 -7.24 13.87 13.31
N ASP A 141 -6.17 14.63 13.18
CA ASP A 141 -6.12 15.84 12.35
C ASP A 141 -6.35 15.46 10.86
N PRO A 142 -7.36 16.06 10.18
CA PRO A 142 -7.68 15.69 8.80
C PRO A 142 -6.58 15.97 7.77
N ASN A 143 -5.74 16.99 8.02
CA ASN A 143 -4.61 17.30 7.15
C ASN A 143 -3.47 16.30 7.36
N ALA A 144 -3.20 15.92 8.62
CA ALA A 144 -2.23 14.87 8.93
C ALA A 144 -2.65 13.52 8.33
N PHE A 145 -3.93 13.14 8.46
CA PHE A 145 -4.47 11.95 7.81
C PHE A 145 -4.30 12.03 6.28
N SER A 146 -4.70 13.14 5.67
CA SER A 146 -4.62 13.34 4.21
C SER A 146 -3.18 13.27 3.69
N PHE A 147 -2.21 13.71 4.50
CA PHE A 147 -0.80 13.59 4.15
C PHE A 147 -0.33 12.14 4.02
N TYR A 148 -0.88 11.19 4.78
CA TYR A 148 -0.55 9.76 4.71
C TYR A 148 -1.57 8.91 3.94
N TYR A 149 -2.69 9.48 3.55
CA TYR A 149 -3.71 8.79 2.77
C TYR A 149 -3.17 8.23 1.46
N SER A 150 -3.66 7.04 1.10
CA SER A 150 -3.29 6.30 -0.09
C SER A 150 -4.53 5.70 -0.75
N PRO A 151 -4.92 6.16 -1.96
CA PRO A 151 -6.01 5.55 -2.73
C PRO A 151 -5.80 4.05 -2.98
N LEU A 152 -4.54 3.61 -3.09
CA LEU A 152 -4.18 2.20 -3.20
C LEU A 152 -4.68 1.38 -1.99
N GLN A 153 -4.53 1.92 -0.78
CA GLN A 153 -4.95 1.25 0.44
C GLN A 153 -6.47 1.19 0.55
N THR A 154 -7.15 2.29 0.22
CA THR A 154 -8.62 2.36 0.18
C THR A 154 -9.18 1.37 -0.82
N THR A 155 -8.65 1.32 -2.04
CA THR A 155 -9.11 0.38 -3.07
C THR A 155 -8.83 -1.07 -2.67
N THR A 156 -7.65 -1.37 -2.11
CA THR A 156 -7.33 -2.70 -1.54
C THR A 156 -8.35 -3.13 -0.49
N TRP A 157 -8.75 -2.20 0.38
CA TRP A 157 -9.73 -2.46 1.41
C TRP A 157 -11.12 -2.68 0.83
N ILE A 158 -11.61 -1.82 -0.07
CA ILE A 158 -12.93 -1.97 -0.71
C ILE A 158 -13.03 -3.30 -1.47
N GLN A 159 -11.94 -3.82 -2.02
CA GLN A 159 -11.95 -5.15 -2.66
C GLN A 159 -12.13 -6.32 -1.69
N SER A 160 -11.82 -6.13 -0.40
CA SER A 160 -11.81 -7.18 0.62
C SER A 160 -12.79 -6.98 1.78
N GLU A 161 -13.48 -5.84 1.81
CA GLU A 161 -14.54 -5.51 2.77
C GLU A 161 -15.66 -6.55 2.75
N LYS A 162 -16.30 -6.75 3.91
CA LYS A 162 -17.40 -7.73 4.05
C LYS A 162 -18.68 -7.09 4.58
N GLY A 163 -18.77 -5.76 4.59
CA GLY A 163 -19.88 -4.99 5.16
C GLY A 163 -19.99 -5.09 6.68
N THR A 164 -18.90 -5.40 7.38
CA THR A 164 -18.90 -5.53 8.84
C THR A 164 -19.14 -4.19 9.54
N LYS A 165 -19.47 -4.19 10.84
CA LYS A 165 -19.55 -2.95 11.63
C LYS A 165 -18.25 -2.12 11.53
N MET A 166 -17.10 -2.79 11.48
CA MET A 166 -15.80 -2.16 11.30
C MET A 166 -15.70 -1.51 9.91
N ASP A 167 -16.10 -2.22 8.85
CA ASP A 167 -16.07 -1.67 7.48
C ASP A 167 -16.97 -0.43 7.34
N ARG A 168 -18.18 -0.51 7.91
CA ARG A 168 -19.14 0.60 7.94
C ARG A 168 -18.56 1.82 8.65
N TYR A 169 -17.92 1.61 9.80
CA TYR A 169 -17.30 2.67 10.58
C TYR A 169 -16.08 3.27 9.86
N ALA A 170 -15.23 2.44 9.27
CA ALA A 170 -14.08 2.90 8.48
C ALA A 170 -14.52 3.74 7.28
N ALA A 171 -15.58 3.33 6.57
CA ALA A 171 -16.15 4.09 5.46
C ALA A 171 -16.67 5.46 5.92
N TYR A 172 -17.47 5.46 7.00
CA TYR A 172 -17.98 6.69 7.60
C TYR A 172 -16.87 7.64 8.02
N ARG A 173 -15.83 7.13 8.70
CA ARG A 173 -14.68 7.94 9.13
C ARG A 173 -13.87 8.46 7.96
N LEU A 174 -13.67 7.67 6.91
CA LEU A 174 -12.94 8.12 5.72
C LEU A 174 -13.70 9.25 5.01
N LEU A 175 -15.03 9.18 4.91
CA LEU A 175 -15.86 10.24 4.33
C LEU A 175 -15.81 11.56 5.11
N GLN A 176 -15.44 11.54 6.39
CA GLN A 176 -15.22 12.75 7.19
C GLN A 176 -13.85 13.40 6.93
N MET A 177 -12.97 12.72 6.22
CA MET A 177 -11.65 13.24 5.85
C MET A 177 -11.72 13.87 4.44
N PRO A 178 -11.01 14.97 4.17
CA PRO A 178 -10.96 15.57 2.83
C PRO A 178 -10.55 14.57 1.74
N SER A 179 -9.64 13.65 2.09
CA SER A 179 -9.17 12.58 1.22
C SER A 179 -10.23 11.52 0.88
N GLY A 180 -11.29 11.39 1.67
CA GLY A 180 -12.39 10.46 1.37
C GLY A 180 -13.26 10.91 0.20
N ASP A 181 -13.27 12.21 -0.11
CA ASP A 181 -14.06 12.80 -1.20
C ASP A 181 -13.19 13.16 -2.43
N SER A 182 -11.92 12.74 -2.46
CA SER A 182 -11.00 13.05 -3.57
C SER A 182 -11.39 12.40 -4.90
N ASP A 183 -12.24 11.36 -4.87
CA ASP A 183 -12.72 10.63 -6.04
C ASP A 183 -14.21 10.34 -5.84
N LYS A 184 -15.06 10.89 -6.71
CA LYS A 184 -16.52 10.83 -6.54
C LYS A 184 -17.09 9.41 -6.65
N VAL A 185 -16.47 8.54 -7.45
CA VAL A 185 -16.95 7.16 -7.59
C VAL A 185 -16.58 6.35 -6.35
N ILE A 186 -15.35 6.52 -5.85
CA ILE A 186 -14.90 5.89 -4.59
C ILE A 186 -15.70 6.45 -3.40
N SER A 187 -15.90 7.75 -3.31
CA SER A 187 -16.72 8.41 -2.28
C SER A 187 -18.16 7.86 -2.25
N ALA A 188 -18.78 7.69 -3.43
CA ALA A 188 -20.10 7.06 -3.53
C ALA A 188 -20.09 5.58 -3.12
N ALA A 189 -19.01 4.84 -3.39
CA ALA A 189 -18.85 3.47 -2.91
C ALA A 189 -18.71 3.42 -1.38
N LEU A 190 -17.91 4.32 -0.80
CA LEU A 190 -17.76 4.48 0.65
C LEU A 190 -19.10 4.82 1.32
N ALA A 191 -19.90 5.72 0.73
CA ALA A 191 -21.21 6.09 1.28
C ALA A 191 -22.14 4.87 1.39
N ARG A 192 -22.11 4.00 0.37
CA ARG A 192 -22.86 2.74 0.40
C ARG A 192 -22.34 1.79 1.48
N ILE A 193 -21.02 1.60 1.57
CA ILE A 193 -20.41 0.77 2.62
C ILE A 193 -20.80 1.30 4.01
N ALA A 194 -20.73 2.62 4.25
CA ALA A 194 -21.14 3.22 5.53
C ALA A 194 -22.61 2.92 5.87
N ALA A 195 -23.49 2.96 4.87
CA ALA A 195 -24.90 2.61 4.98
C ALA A 195 -25.15 1.08 5.17
N GLY A 196 -24.12 0.24 5.09
CA GLY A 196 -24.25 -1.23 5.15
C GLY A 196 -24.67 -1.85 3.82
N LEU A 197 -24.58 -1.10 2.72
CA LEU A 197 -24.88 -1.55 1.37
C LEU A 197 -23.58 -1.92 0.64
N LYS A 198 -23.64 -2.95 -0.19
CA LYS A 198 -22.52 -3.29 -1.08
C LYS A 198 -22.33 -2.20 -2.15
N PRO A 199 -21.09 -1.88 -2.54
CA PRO A 199 -20.83 -1.08 -3.74
C PRO A 199 -21.49 -1.72 -4.96
N THR A 200 -21.98 -0.88 -5.88
CA THR A 200 -22.60 -1.35 -7.14
C THR A 200 -21.57 -2.06 -8.02
N GLU A 201 -22.03 -2.82 -9.02
CA GLU A 201 -21.13 -3.49 -9.97
C GLU A 201 -20.20 -2.49 -10.69
N PHE A 202 -20.74 -1.34 -11.13
CA PHE A 202 -19.96 -0.27 -11.71
C PHE A 202 -18.90 0.28 -10.74
N GLN A 203 -19.27 0.52 -9.48
CA GLN A 203 -18.32 1.00 -8.47
C GLN A 203 -17.23 -0.03 -8.17
N ARG A 204 -17.58 -1.32 -8.09
CA ARG A 204 -16.62 -2.41 -7.91
C ARG A 204 -15.66 -2.48 -9.09
N PHE A 205 -16.18 -2.46 -10.31
CA PHE A 205 -15.38 -2.41 -11.53
C PHE A 205 -14.43 -1.21 -11.54
N TYR A 206 -14.91 -0.03 -11.18
CA TYR A 206 -14.10 1.18 -11.11
C TYR A 206 -12.98 1.06 -10.05
N VAL A 207 -13.30 0.55 -8.86
CA VAL A 207 -12.32 0.29 -7.79
C VAL A 207 -11.26 -0.69 -8.27
N ASP A 208 -11.66 -1.78 -8.93
CA ASP A 208 -10.75 -2.80 -9.46
C ASP A 208 -9.84 -2.24 -10.56
N TYR A 209 -10.39 -1.40 -11.44
CA TYR A 209 -9.62 -0.67 -12.44
C TYR A 209 -8.58 0.21 -11.75
N ARG A 210 -9.00 1.13 -10.87
CA ARG A 210 -8.10 2.05 -10.17
C ARG A 210 -7.02 1.33 -9.38
N HIS A 211 -7.37 0.24 -8.70
CA HIS A 211 -6.42 -0.57 -7.93
C HIS A 211 -5.25 -1.09 -8.77
N ARG A 212 -5.47 -1.44 -10.05
CA ARG A 212 -4.42 -1.95 -10.93
C ARG A 212 -3.42 -0.88 -11.38
N TYR A 213 -3.83 0.39 -11.42
CA TYR A 213 -2.99 1.51 -11.86
C TYR A 213 -2.28 2.24 -10.71
N TYR A 214 -2.54 1.84 -9.46
CA TYR A 214 -1.85 2.33 -8.27
C TYR A 214 -0.78 1.34 -7.78
#